data_AF-A0A6P7XH39-F1
#
_entry.id   AF-A0A6P7XH39-F1
#
_cell.length_a   1.000
_cell.length_b   1.000
_cell.length_c   1.000
_cell.angle_alpha   90.00
_cell.angle_beta   90.00
_cell.angle_gamma   90.00
#
_symmetry.space_group_name_H-M   'P 1'
#
loop_
_entity.id
_entity.type
_entity.pdbx_description
1 polymer ?
#
loop_
_entity_poly.entity_id
_entity_poly.type
_entity_poly.pdbx_seq_one_letter_code
_entity_poly.pdbx_strand_id
1 'polypeptide(L)'
;MAAACAVPWKAVAAGQQQMEAGLGRRQKGSEGGSPPSPGSNSNGQCWEHEEEAERALYKQRLSPREEERLENEHFWKIINAFGYYGTSIHERVDRTERQFRSLPDNQQKLLPDFLPHLDRIRKCIDHNQQILQVIVNDCMHMFENKEYADDGKKVIVPASTFDMDKLKSTIKQFIRDWSEDGKAERDSCYQPIINEVKKNFPREKCDVSKINVLVPGAGLGRLAWEIANLGYCCQGNEWSLFMLFSSNFVLNRCSQVNSFKLYPWIHQFSNNRRSADQIRQIHFPDVNPHDLPSGVNLSMVAGDFQEIYTERDMWDCIATCFFIDTAHNIIDYIETIWKILKPGGIWINLG
;
A
#
# COMPACT_ATOMS: atom_id res chain seq x y z
N MET A 1 -25.17 -13.09 5.27
CA MET A 1 -24.12 -12.07 5.12
C MET A 1 -22.88 -12.78 4.61
N ALA A 2 -22.51 -12.60 3.34
CA ALA A 2 -21.20 -13.01 2.88
C ALA A 2 -20.22 -11.97 3.44
N ALA A 3 -19.38 -12.37 4.41
CA ALA A 3 -18.21 -11.59 4.74
C ALA A 3 -17.31 -11.65 3.49
N ALA A 4 -17.15 -10.52 2.81
CA ALA A 4 -16.09 -10.41 1.81
C ALA A 4 -14.75 -10.56 2.56
N CYS A 5 -13.82 -11.32 2.01
CA CYS A 5 -12.41 -11.34 2.43
C CYS A 5 -12.13 -11.53 3.94
N ALA A 6 -12.35 -12.75 4.40
CA ALA A 6 -11.30 -13.43 5.17
C ALA A 6 -9.91 -13.11 4.60
N VAL A 7 -9.03 -12.46 5.36
CA VAL A 7 -7.64 -12.23 4.94
C VAL A 7 -6.76 -13.28 5.62
N PRO A 8 -6.46 -14.42 4.96
CA PRO A 8 -5.47 -15.33 5.49
C PRO A 8 -4.11 -14.63 5.47
N TRP A 9 -3.50 -14.51 6.64
CA TRP A 9 -2.11 -14.09 6.78
C TRP A 9 -1.18 -15.30 6.56
N LYS A 10 -0.19 -15.16 5.68
CA LYS A 10 0.92 -16.12 5.55
C LYS A 10 2.22 -15.43 5.96
N ALA A 11 2.87 -15.96 6.99
CA ALA A 11 4.08 -15.38 7.58
C ALA A 11 5.18 -15.19 6.52
N VAL A 12 5.88 -14.06 6.63
CA VAL A 12 6.98 -13.66 5.74
C VAL A 12 8.31 -13.79 6.45
N ALA A 13 9.35 -14.23 5.74
CA ALA A 13 10.72 -14.18 6.23
C ALA A 13 11.16 -12.72 6.38
N ALA A 14 11.38 -12.25 7.62
CA ALA A 14 11.72 -10.85 7.90
C ALA A 14 13.18 -10.51 7.50
N GLY A 15 13.53 -10.65 6.22
CA GLY A 15 14.90 -10.52 5.72
C GLY A 15 15.31 -9.15 5.16
N GLN A 16 14.39 -8.18 4.99
CA GLN A 16 14.72 -6.95 4.22
C GLN A 16 14.61 -5.62 4.98
N GLN A 17 14.04 -5.60 6.20
CA GLN A 17 13.85 -4.34 6.94
C GLN A 17 15.15 -3.66 7.41
N GLN A 18 16.30 -4.35 7.43
CA GLN A 18 17.57 -3.76 7.92
C GLN A 18 18.40 -3.01 6.86
N MET A 19 18.12 -3.14 5.56
CA MET A 19 18.90 -2.40 4.53
C MET A 19 18.35 -1.01 4.18
N GLU A 20 17.09 -0.70 4.46
CA GLU A 20 16.52 0.63 4.18
C GLU A 20 17.17 1.75 5.02
N ALA A 21 17.74 1.41 6.19
CA ALA A 21 18.56 2.33 6.98
C ALA A 21 19.96 2.61 6.37
N GLY A 22 20.45 1.73 5.47
CA GLY A 22 21.77 1.83 4.86
C GLY A 22 21.84 2.78 3.65
N LEU A 23 20.74 2.97 2.94
CA LEU A 23 20.68 3.85 1.77
C LEU A 23 20.72 5.36 2.15
N GLY A 24 20.42 5.70 3.40
CA GLY A 24 20.52 7.07 3.93
C GLY A 24 21.94 7.52 4.31
N ARG A 25 22.97 6.68 4.18
CA ARG A 25 24.36 7.01 4.59
C ARG A 25 25.37 7.19 3.45
N ARG A 26 24.98 7.04 2.18
CA ARG A 26 25.91 7.13 1.02
C ARG A 26 25.88 8.45 0.25
N GLN A 27 25.53 9.57 0.89
CA GLN A 27 25.81 10.91 0.35
C GLN A 27 26.52 11.76 1.40
N LYS A 28 27.87 11.68 1.43
CA LYS A 28 28.79 12.75 1.88
C LYS A 28 30.27 12.37 1.61
N GLY A 29 30.93 13.15 0.77
CA GLY A 29 32.39 13.24 0.53
C GLY A 29 32.88 12.52 -0.74
N SER A 30 33.19 13.19 -1.87
CA SER A 30 34.46 13.88 -2.26
C SER A 30 35.69 12.95 -2.16
N GLU A 31 36.61 12.75 -3.10
CA GLU A 31 37.07 13.44 -4.31
C GLU A 31 38.06 12.49 -5.05
N GLY A 32 38.22 12.65 -6.37
CA GLY A 32 39.48 12.40 -7.10
C GLY A 32 40.05 10.97 -7.25
N GLY A 33 39.96 10.41 -8.46
CA GLY A 33 40.81 9.29 -8.90
C GLY A 33 40.36 8.65 -10.22
N SER A 34 41.14 8.83 -11.29
CA SER A 34 40.92 8.21 -12.60
C SER A 34 40.94 6.67 -12.55
N PRO A 35 40.18 5.95 -13.39
CA PRO A 35 40.19 4.49 -13.39
C PRO A 35 41.44 3.93 -14.10
N PRO A 36 42.06 2.85 -13.62
CA PRO A 36 43.08 2.13 -14.38
C PRO A 36 42.45 1.18 -15.40
N SER A 37 43.13 1.00 -16.53
CA SER A 37 42.77 0.12 -17.65
C SER A 37 42.71 -1.37 -17.26
N PRO A 38 41.93 -2.21 -17.98
CA PRO A 38 41.69 -3.60 -17.60
C PRO A 38 42.88 -4.49 -17.99
N GLY A 39 43.57 -5.02 -16.98
CA GLY A 39 44.49 -6.14 -17.12
C GLY A 39 43.72 -7.47 -17.01
N SER A 40 43.98 -8.37 -17.95
CA SER A 40 43.49 -9.75 -17.99
C SER A 40 43.85 -10.52 -16.72
N ASN A 41 42.85 -11.10 -16.05
CA ASN A 41 43.06 -12.26 -15.21
C ASN A 41 41.82 -13.17 -15.20
N SER A 42 42.03 -14.40 -15.64
CA SER A 42 41.10 -15.52 -15.55
C SER A 42 40.86 -15.87 -14.09
N ASN A 43 39.71 -15.47 -13.53
CA ASN A 43 39.21 -15.94 -12.23
C ASN A 43 37.68 -15.77 -12.08
N GLY A 44 36.93 -15.77 -13.18
CA GLY A 44 35.48 -15.52 -13.18
C GLY A 44 34.62 -16.56 -12.43
N GLN A 45 35.17 -17.74 -12.13
CA GLN A 45 34.43 -18.79 -11.41
C GLN A 45 34.49 -18.69 -9.87
N CYS A 46 35.41 -17.90 -9.31
CA CYS A 46 35.53 -17.79 -7.84
C CYS A 46 34.57 -16.74 -7.26
N TRP A 47 34.33 -15.65 -8.00
CA TRP A 47 33.49 -14.54 -7.55
C TRP A 47 32.00 -14.87 -7.54
N GLU A 48 31.52 -15.65 -8.51
CA GLU A 48 30.11 -16.08 -8.55
C GLU A 48 29.77 -17.04 -7.40
N HIS A 49 30.69 -17.94 -7.03
CA HIS A 49 30.52 -18.83 -5.89
C HIS A 49 30.63 -18.12 -4.53
N GLU A 50 31.46 -17.07 -4.41
CA GLU A 50 31.53 -16.24 -3.21
C GLU A 50 30.31 -15.33 -3.05
N GLU A 51 29.76 -14.76 -4.13
CA GLU A 51 28.48 -14.01 -4.10
C GLU A 51 27.27 -14.91 -3.83
N GLU A 52 27.22 -16.12 -4.39
CA GLU A 52 26.18 -17.10 -4.07
C GLU A 52 26.31 -17.62 -2.63
N ALA A 53 27.54 -17.82 -2.13
CA ALA A 53 27.79 -18.21 -0.75
C ALA A 53 27.49 -17.07 0.24
N GLU A 54 27.80 -15.82 -0.09
CA GLU A 54 27.41 -14.63 0.68
C GLU A 54 25.89 -14.41 0.64
N ARG A 55 25.21 -14.61 -0.49
CA ARG A 55 23.74 -14.62 -0.57
C ARG A 55 23.12 -15.76 0.23
N ALA A 56 23.76 -16.93 0.26
CA ALA A 56 23.33 -18.07 1.06
C ALA A 56 23.57 -17.83 2.57
N LEU A 57 24.64 -17.11 2.95
CA LEU A 57 24.91 -16.70 4.33
C LEU A 57 23.98 -15.56 4.79
N TYR A 58 23.62 -14.63 3.90
CA TYR A 58 22.69 -13.53 4.20
C TYR A 58 21.24 -14.03 4.31
N LYS A 59 20.93 -15.17 3.68
CA LYS A 59 19.76 -16.02 3.98
C LYS A 59 19.96 -16.88 5.23
N GLN A 60 20.60 -16.35 6.28
CA GLN A 60 20.39 -16.88 7.62
C GLN A 60 18.91 -16.63 7.95
N ARG A 61 18.06 -17.60 7.56
CA ARG A 61 16.63 -17.61 7.87
C ARG A 61 16.52 -17.37 9.37
N LEU A 62 15.96 -16.21 9.73
CA LEU A 62 15.51 -15.96 11.09
C LEU A 62 14.74 -17.20 11.56
N SER A 63 14.88 -17.56 12.83
CA SER A 63 14.04 -18.65 13.33
C SER A 63 12.56 -18.25 13.12
N PRO A 64 11.65 -19.20 12.85
CA PRO A 64 10.22 -18.87 12.69
C PRO A 64 9.65 -18.04 13.85
N ARG A 65 10.21 -18.24 15.05
CA ARG A 65 9.88 -17.47 16.25
C ARG A 65 10.34 -16.01 16.19
N GLU A 66 11.49 -15.74 15.58
CA GLU A 66 11.97 -14.37 15.38
C GLU A 66 11.21 -13.65 14.28
N GLU A 67 10.84 -14.34 13.20
CA GLU A 67 9.97 -13.81 12.15
C GLU A 67 8.61 -13.42 12.73
N GLU A 68 7.99 -14.30 13.52
CA GLU A 68 6.72 -14.02 14.19
C GLU A 68 6.81 -12.80 15.13
N ARG A 69 7.90 -12.70 15.91
CA ARG A 69 8.15 -11.56 16.80
C ARG A 69 8.29 -10.25 16.01
N LEU A 70 9.12 -10.23 14.96
CA LEU A 70 9.35 -9.05 14.14
C LEU A 70 8.08 -8.60 13.42
N GLU A 71 7.26 -9.55 12.99
CA GLU A 71 5.98 -9.24 12.36
C GLU A 71 4.97 -8.67 13.36
N ASN A 72 4.92 -9.20 14.59
CA ASN A 72 4.10 -8.63 15.67
C ASN A 72 4.58 -7.21 16.03
N GLU A 73 5.89 -6.98 16.11
CA GLU A 73 6.46 -5.64 16.32
C GLU A 73 6.13 -4.69 15.16
N HIS A 74 6.21 -5.17 13.92
CA HIS A 74 5.83 -4.39 12.75
C HIS A 74 4.35 -4.03 12.77
N PHE A 75 3.47 -4.98 13.10
CA PHE A 75 2.03 -4.74 13.24
C PHE A 75 1.73 -3.61 14.23
N TRP A 76 2.27 -3.70 15.44
CA TRP A 76 2.08 -2.66 16.47
C TRP A 76 2.72 -1.33 16.10
N LYS A 77 3.87 -1.35 15.39
CA LYS A 77 4.47 -0.14 14.84
C LYS A 77 3.52 0.57 13.87
N ILE A 78 2.83 -0.17 12.99
CA ILE A 78 1.89 0.43 12.04
C ILE A 78 0.63 0.94 12.77
N ILE A 79 0.07 0.18 13.72
CA ILE A 79 -1.04 0.67 14.57
C ILE A 79 -0.68 1.97 15.27
N ASN A 80 0.53 2.06 15.84
CA ASN A 80 1.05 3.29 16.45
C ASN A 80 1.13 4.44 15.42
N ALA A 81 1.56 4.18 14.19
CA ALA A 81 1.63 5.20 13.14
C ALA A 81 0.24 5.77 12.80
N PHE A 82 -0.80 4.94 12.72
CA PHE A 82 -2.19 5.41 12.54
C PHE A 82 -2.67 6.26 13.73
N GLY A 83 -2.31 5.88 14.96
CA GLY A 83 -2.63 6.66 16.17
C GLY A 83 -1.86 7.97 16.29
N TYR A 84 -0.65 8.07 15.73
CA TYR A 84 0.21 9.24 15.83
C TYR A 84 -0.05 10.31 14.75
N TYR A 85 -0.85 10.01 13.72
CA TYR A 85 -1.11 10.89 12.58
C TYR A 85 -1.47 12.32 13.00
N GLY A 86 -2.47 12.49 13.87
CA GLY A 86 -2.99 13.78 14.29
C GLY A 86 -1.90 14.63 14.93
N THR A 87 -1.16 14.05 15.87
CA THR A 87 0.00 14.69 16.52
C THR A 87 1.02 15.17 15.50
N SER A 88 1.44 14.30 14.57
CA SER A 88 2.44 14.64 13.55
C SER A 88 1.99 15.79 12.64
N ILE A 89 0.74 15.77 12.17
CA ILE A 89 0.25 16.80 11.25
C ILE A 89 -0.06 18.11 11.99
N HIS A 90 -0.53 18.07 13.24
CA HIS A 90 -0.67 19.28 14.06
C HIS A 90 0.66 19.99 14.29
N GLU A 91 1.74 19.26 14.59
CA GLU A 91 3.08 19.85 14.75
C GLU A 91 3.55 20.60 13.49
N ARG A 92 3.18 20.09 12.30
CA ARG A 92 3.45 20.77 11.02
C ARG A 92 2.69 22.09 10.93
N VAL A 93 1.41 22.12 11.33
CA VAL A 93 0.57 23.34 11.34
C VAL A 93 1.07 24.34 12.38
N ASP A 94 1.46 23.88 13.58
CA ASP A 94 2.02 24.72 14.65
C ASP A 94 3.31 25.41 14.20
N ARG A 95 4.13 24.72 13.43
CA ARG A 95 5.35 25.29 12.85
C ARG A 95 5.01 26.39 11.84
N THR A 96 4.03 26.15 10.96
CA THR A 96 3.54 27.14 9.99
C THR A 96 2.95 28.37 10.69
N GLU A 97 2.17 28.16 11.74
CA GLU A 97 1.58 29.23 12.55
C GLU A 97 2.66 30.08 13.23
N ARG A 98 3.64 29.45 13.88
CA ARG A 98 4.78 30.16 14.51
C ARG A 98 5.55 31.00 13.50
N GLN A 99 5.78 30.47 12.30
CA GLN A 99 6.44 31.21 11.22
C GLN A 99 5.63 32.43 10.79
N PHE A 100 4.31 32.27 10.58
CA PHE A 100 3.44 33.39 10.22
C PHE A 100 3.39 34.47 11.30
N ARG A 101 3.28 34.10 12.57
CA ARG A 101 3.25 35.04 13.70
C ARG A 101 4.58 35.78 13.89
N SER A 102 5.67 35.26 13.35
CA SER A 102 6.98 35.94 13.38
C SER A 102 7.14 37.02 12.30
N LEU A 103 6.22 37.12 11.34
CA LEU A 103 6.22 38.16 10.32
C LEU A 103 5.85 39.53 10.92
N PRO A 104 6.32 40.65 10.34
CA PRO A 104 5.87 41.99 10.73
C PRO A 104 4.34 42.16 10.65
N ASP A 105 3.76 42.90 11.59
CA ASP A 105 2.30 43.11 11.71
C ASP A 105 1.65 43.60 10.41
N ASN A 106 2.33 44.47 9.66
CA ASN A 106 1.82 44.98 8.40
C ASN A 106 1.71 43.89 7.33
N GLN A 107 2.58 42.88 7.33
CA GLN A 107 2.49 41.74 6.41
C GLN A 107 1.41 40.75 6.85
N GLN A 108 1.27 40.50 8.16
CA GLN A 108 0.19 39.65 8.67
C GLN A 108 -1.19 40.22 8.32
N LYS A 109 -1.37 41.55 8.39
CA LYS A 109 -2.60 42.24 8.00
C LYS A 109 -2.98 42.10 6.53
N LEU A 110 -2.03 41.76 5.63
CA LEU A 110 -2.33 41.46 4.22
C LEU A 110 -3.01 40.10 4.04
N LEU A 111 -2.92 39.21 5.03
CA LEU A 111 -3.41 37.84 4.99
C LEU A 111 -4.33 37.56 6.20
N PRO A 112 -5.43 38.31 6.38
CA PRO A 112 -6.28 38.21 7.58
C PRO A 112 -6.89 36.81 7.76
N ASP A 113 -7.10 36.08 6.67
CA ASP A 113 -7.70 34.75 6.68
C ASP A 113 -6.71 33.60 6.90
N PHE A 114 -5.41 33.89 7.03
CA PHE A 114 -4.38 32.84 7.14
C PHE A 114 -4.54 31.99 8.41
N LEU A 115 -4.64 32.62 9.58
CA LEU A 115 -4.83 31.90 10.85
C LEU A 115 -6.18 31.15 10.89
N PRO A 116 -7.32 31.76 10.51
CA PRO A 116 -8.58 31.02 10.37
C PRO A 116 -8.49 29.83 9.40
N HIS A 117 -7.65 29.90 8.36
CA HIS A 117 -7.44 28.78 7.46
C HIS A 117 -6.66 27.64 8.13
N LEU A 118 -5.64 27.94 8.94
CA LEU A 118 -4.93 26.93 9.73
C LEU A 118 -5.89 26.21 10.69
N ASP A 119 -6.83 26.93 11.31
CA ASP A 119 -7.85 26.31 12.17
C ASP A 119 -8.77 25.36 11.41
N ARG A 120 -9.11 25.69 10.15
CA ARG A 120 -9.85 24.77 9.28
C ARG A 120 -9.02 23.52 8.95
N ILE A 121 -7.72 23.68 8.69
CA ILE A 121 -6.81 22.55 8.47
C ILE A 121 -6.78 21.65 9.73
N ARG A 122 -6.70 22.21 10.94
CA ARG A 122 -6.74 21.44 12.20
C ARG A 122 -8.00 20.58 12.31
N LYS A 123 -9.17 21.14 12.02
CA LYS A 123 -10.43 20.36 11.99
C LYS A 123 -10.40 19.21 10.98
N CYS A 124 -9.76 19.41 9.82
CA CYS A 124 -9.58 18.35 8.84
C CYS A 124 -8.61 17.26 9.33
N ILE A 125 -7.55 17.64 10.05
CA ILE A 125 -6.61 16.69 10.69
C ILE A 125 -7.37 15.83 11.71
N ASP A 126 -8.14 16.46 12.60
CA ASP A 126 -8.93 15.77 13.63
C ASP A 126 -9.90 14.77 13.00
N HIS A 127 -10.62 15.19 11.95
CA HIS A 127 -11.52 14.32 11.22
C HIS A 127 -10.79 13.13 10.57
N ASN A 128 -9.65 13.37 9.90
CA ASN A 128 -8.86 12.29 9.33
C ASN A 128 -8.37 11.32 10.42
N GLN A 129 -7.92 11.83 11.58
CA GLN A 129 -7.51 10.99 12.71
C GLN A 129 -8.66 10.10 13.21
N GLN A 130 -9.89 10.62 13.26
CA GLN A 130 -11.06 9.82 13.65
C GLN A 130 -11.28 8.65 12.68
N ILE A 131 -11.20 8.89 11.36
CA ILE A 131 -11.32 7.84 10.35
C ILE A 131 -10.20 6.81 10.48
N LEU A 132 -8.95 7.26 10.64
CA LEU A 132 -7.80 6.38 10.83
C LEU A 132 -7.94 5.51 12.08
N GLN A 133 -8.50 6.07 13.16
CA GLN A 133 -8.77 5.30 14.39
C GLN A 133 -9.84 4.25 14.17
N VAL A 134 -10.91 4.56 13.42
CA VAL A 134 -11.94 3.58 13.05
C VAL A 134 -11.33 2.44 12.23
N ILE A 135 -10.45 2.75 11.27
CA ILE A 135 -9.75 1.73 10.47
C ILE A 135 -9.00 0.75 11.37
N VAL A 136 -8.19 1.23 12.30
CA VAL A 136 -7.34 0.34 13.13
C VAL A 136 -8.07 -0.34 14.29
N ASN A 137 -9.19 0.23 14.78
CA ASN A 137 -9.99 -0.41 15.83
C ASN A 137 -10.49 -1.79 15.41
N ASP A 138 -10.76 -1.98 14.12
CA ASP A 138 -11.29 -3.23 13.56
C ASP A 138 -10.19 -4.19 13.07
N CYS A 139 -8.91 -3.79 13.16
CA CYS A 139 -7.79 -4.60 12.65
C CYS A 139 -7.32 -5.69 13.62
N MET A 140 -7.67 -5.59 14.91
CA MET A 140 -7.24 -6.55 15.94
C MET A 140 -7.72 -7.99 15.69
N HIS A 141 -8.81 -8.16 14.94
CA HIS A 141 -9.39 -9.47 14.60
C HIS A 141 -9.47 -9.69 13.08
N MET A 142 -8.65 -8.98 12.31
CA MET A 142 -8.73 -8.99 10.85
C MET A 142 -8.15 -10.25 10.21
N PHE A 143 -7.15 -10.87 10.84
CA PHE A 143 -6.47 -12.05 10.28
C PHE A 143 -6.99 -13.33 10.93
N GLU A 144 -7.52 -14.23 10.10
CA GLU A 144 -8.21 -15.44 10.58
C GLU A 144 -7.30 -16.41 11.36
N ASN A 145 -6.01 -16.40 11.05
CA ASN A 145 -5.02 -17.34 11.57
C ASN A 145 -3.95 -16.67 12.44
N LYS A 146 -4.16 -15.42 12.86
CA LYS A 146 -3.17 -14.67 13.64
C LYS A 146 -3.80 -13.76 14.68
N GLU A 147 -3.42 -14.01 15.93
CA GLU A 147 -3.70 -13.11 17.05
C GLU A 147 -2.43 -12.32 17.37
N TYR A 148 -2.52 -10.99 17.37
CA TYR A 148 -1.42 -10.15 17.84
C TYR A 148 -1.57 -9.92 19.34
N ALA A 149 -0.51 -10.22 20.10
CA ALA A 149 -0.52 -10.06 21.54
C ALA A 149 -0.63 -8.57 21.91
N ASP A 150 -1.71 -8.20 22.62
CA ASP A 150 -1.89 -6.85 23.19
C ASP A 150 -1.17 -6.80 24.55
N ASP A 151 -0.13 -5.97 24.64
CA ASP A 151 0.62 -5.76 25.88
C ASP A 151 -0.05 -4.74 26.83
N GLY A 152 -1.23 -4.23 26.45
CA GLY A 152 -2.03 -3.29 27.22
C GLY A 152 -1.43 -1.88 27.32
N LYS A 153 -0.27 -1.61 26.71
CA LYS A 153 0.39 -0.31 26.76
C LYS A 153 -0.03 0.54 25.56
N LYS A 154 -1.19 1.16 25.64
CA LYS A 154 -1.68 2.15 24.67
C LYS A 154 -0.98 3.51 24.77
N VAL A 155 0.35 3.52 24.84
CA VAL A 155 1.12 4.77 24.78
C VAL A 155 1.50 5.00 23.33
N ILE A 156 0.84 5.98 22.70
CA ILE A 156 1.21 6.41 21.36
C ILE A 156 2.60 7.07 21.45
N VAL A 157 3.56 6.52 20.71
CA VAL A 157 4.93 7.03 20.62
C VAL A 157 5.16 7.72 19.27
N PRO A 158 6.12 8.64 19.15
CA PRO A 158 6.45 9.26 17.87
C PRO A 158 6.75 8.22 16.79
N ALA A 159 5.96 8.23 15.71
CA ALA A 159 6.21 7.41 14.54
C ALA A 159 7.30 8.02 13.65
N SER A 160 7.94 7.21 12.82
CA SER A 160 8.96 7.71 11.90
C SER A 160 8.34 8.59 10.80
N THR A 161 9.12 9.52 10.25
CA THR A 161 8.70 10.33 9.08
C THR A 161 8.30 9.45 7.90
N PHE A 162 9.02 8.33 7.70
CA PHE A 162 8.72 7.36 6.65
C PHE A 162 7.32 6.76 6.79
N ASP A 163 6.95 6.33 8.01
CA ASP A 163 5.63 5.77 8.29
C ASP A 163 4.53 6.83 8.10
N MET A 164 4.80 8.08 8.48
CA MET A 164 3.87 9.20 8.25
C MET A 164 3.68 9.50 6.76
N ASP A 165 4.73 9.40 5.95
CA ASP A 165 4.63 9.59 4.50
C ASP A 165 3.86 8.44 3.84
N LYS A 166 4.06 7.19 4.27
CA LYS A 166 3.23 6.05 3.86
C LYS A 166 1.77 6.25 4.23
N LEU A 167 1.47 6.78 5.41
CA LEU A 167 0.10 7.04 5.85
C LEU A 167 -0.57 8.16 5.02
N LYS A 168 0.15 9.24 4.71
CA LYS A 168 -0.33 10.28 3.78
C LYS A 168 -0.64 9.71 2.39
N SER A 169 0.22 8.83 1.88
CA SER A 169 -0.02 8.14 0.60
C SER A 169 -1.22 7.20 0.67
N THR A 170 -1.40 6.50 1.79
CA THR A 170 -2.57 5.63 2.03
C THR A 170 -3.87 6.43 1.98
N ILE A 171 -3.91 7.61 2.64
CA ILE A 171 -5.06 8.52 2.58
C ILE A 171 -5.36 8.95 1.13
N LYS A 172 -4.32 9.17 0.30
CA LYS A 172 -4.52 9.49 -1.12
C LYS A 172 -5.03 8.29 -1.93
N GLN A 173 -4.66 7.07 -1.55
CA GLN A 173 -5.13 5.85 -2.22
C GLN A 173 -6.65 5.69 -2.14
N PHE A 174 -7.30 6.16 -1.07
CA PHE A 174 -8.78 6.19 -0.97
C PHE A 174 -9.42 7.00 -2.10
N ILE A 175 -8.75 8.05 -2.58
CA ILE A 175 -9.24 8.85 -3.72
C ILE A 175 -9.25 7.98 -4.97
N ARG A 176 -8.09 7.39 -5.28
CA ARG A 176 -7.89 6.56 -6.47
C ARG A 176 -8.86 5.38 -6.48
N ASP A 177 -8.92 4.61 -5.40
CA ASP A 177 -9.59 3.32 -5.40
C ASP A 177 -11.10 3.41 -5.09
N TRP A 178 -11.54 4.37 -4.27
CA TRP A 178 -12.89 4.32 -3.67
C TRP A 178 -13.63 5.66 -3.61
N SER A 179 -13.14 6.70 -4.28
CA SER A 179 -13.86 7.96 -4.46
C SER A 179 -14.22 8.17 -5.93
N GLU A 180 -15.33 8.86 -6.19
CA GLU A 180 -15.69 9.31 -7.54
C GLU A 180 -14.60 10.23 -8.13
N ASP A 181 -13.91 11.00 -7.28
CA ASP A 181 -12.80 11.87 -7.69
C ASP A 181 -11.64 11.09 -8.34
N GLY A 182 -11.48 9.80 -8.04
CA GLY A 182 -10.48 8.92 -8.64
C GLY A 182 -10.93 8.24 -9.93
N LYS A 183 -12.19 8.41 -10.35
CA LYS A 183 -12.77 7.67 -11.48
C LYS A 183 -11.95 7.81 -12.76
N ALA A 184 -11.57 9.02 -13.15
CA ALA A 184 -10.82 9.25 -14.38
C ALA A 184 -9.45 8.54 -14.37
N GLU A 185 -8.82 8.45 -13.19
CA GLU A 185 -7.56 7.74 -13.00
C GLU A 185 -7.75 6.23 -13.10
N ARG A 186 -8.80 5.69 -12.47
CA ARG A 186 -9.19 4.27 -12.61
C ARG A 186 -9.55 3.91 -14.05
N ASP A 187 -10.29 4.75 -14.75
CA ASP A 187 -10.67 4.52 -16.14
C ASP A 187 -9.41 4.46 -17.04
N SER A 188 -8.37 5.23 -16.72
CA SER A 188 -7.10 5.22 -17.46
C SER A 188 -6.21 4.02 -17.13
N CYS A 189 -6.28 3.48 -15.90
CA CYS A 189 -5.39 2.40 -15.45
C CYS A 189 -6.07 1.03 -15.40
N TYR A 190 -7.26 0.93 -14.79
CA TYR A 190 -7.96 -0.33 -14.55
C TYR A 190 -8.76 -0.78 -15.76
N GLN A 191 -9.41 0.14 -16.48
CA GLN A 191 -10.24 -0.23 -17.62
C GLN A 191 -9.46 -0.97 -18.73
N PRO A 192 -8.22 -0.57 -19.10
CA PRO A 192 -7.41 -1.34 -20.05
C PRO A 192 -7.14 -2.77 -19.60
N ILE A 193 -6.79 -2.96 -18.32
CA ILE A 193 -6.54 -4.29 -17.74
C ILE A 193 -7.82 -5.14 -17.78
N ILE A 194 -8.93 -4.58 -17.31
CA ILE A 194 -10.24 -5.24 -17.27
C ILE A 194 -10.68 -5.63 -18.69
N ASN A 195 -10.46 -4.77 -19.68
CA ASN A 195 -10.78 -5.05 -21.08
C ASN A 195 -9.97 -6.23 -21.63
N GLU A 196 -8.69 -6.33 -21.30
CA GLU A 196 -7.85 -7.46 -21.70
C GLU A 196 -8.24 -8.76 -20.98
N VAL A 197 -8.64 -8.71 -19.70
CA VAL A 197 -9.22 -9.89 -19.00
C VAL A 197 -10.47 -10.37 -19.74
N LYS A 198 -11.41 -9.47 -20.04
CA LYS A 198 -12.66 -9.81 -20.75
C LYS A 198 -12.42 -10.35 -22.16
N LYS A 199 -11.44 -9.79 -22.87
CA LYS A 199 -11.10 -10.18 -24.24
C LYS A 199 -10.51 -11.60 -24.30
N ASN A 200 -9.68 -11.96 -23.33
CA ASN A 200 -9.04 -13.27 -23.28
C ASN A 200 -9.92 -14.34 -22.61
N PHE A 201 -10.80 -13.94 -21.68
CA PHE A 201 -11.74 -14.83 -21.00
C PHE A 201 -13.21 -14.35 -21.16
N PRO A 202 -13.73 -14.32 -22.39
CA PRO A 202 -15.09 -13.82 -22.65
C PRO A 202 -16.15 -14.79 -22.11
N ARG A 203 -17.19 -14.25 -21.49
CA ARG A 203 -18.29 -15.02 -20.88
C ARG A 203 -19.02 -15.94 -21.87
N GLU A 204 -18.95 -15.62 -23.16
CA GLU A 204 -19.56 -16.41 -24.23
C GLU A 204 -18.77 -17.68 -24.56
N LYS A 205 -17.49 -17.77 -24.15
CA LYS A 205 -16.59 -18.90 -24.48
C LYS A 205 -16.11 -19.70 -23.27
N CYS A 206 -16.12 -19.12 -22.08
CA CYS A 206 -15.72 -19.80 -20.87
C CYS A 206 -16.63 -19.47 -19.67
N ASP A 207 -16.66 -20.40 -18.73
CA ASP A 207 -17.25 -20.19 -17.41
C ASP A 207 -16.32 -19.29 -16.59
N VAL A 208 -16.63 -17.99 -16.55
CA VAL A 208 -15.78 -16.98 -15.90
C VAL A 208 -15.57 -17.24 -14.41
N SER A 209 -16.51 -17.93 -13.76
CA SER A 209 -16.39 -18.31 -12.35
C SER A 209 -15.26 -19.32 -12.08
N LYS A 210 -14.69 -19.93 -13.12
CA LYS A 210 -13.55 -20.87 -13.02
C LYS A 210 -12.22 -20.25 -13.43
N ILE A 211 -12.23 -18.99 -13.86
CA ILE A 211 -11.02 -18.27 -14.27
C ILE A 211 -10.46 -17.58 -13.03
N ASN A 212 -9.28 -18.03 -12.61
CA ASN A 212 -8.57 -17.51 -11.45
C ASN A 212 -7.68 -16.34 -11.88
N VAL A 213 -7.99 -15.14 -11.37
CA VAL A 213 -7.24 -13.90 -11.61
C VAL A 213 -6.53 -13.47 -10.32
N LEU A 214 -5.22 -13.33 -10.38
CA LEU A 214 -4.40 -12.78 -9.30
C LEU A 214 -4.06 -11.32 -9.58
N VAL A 215 -4.20 -10.47 -8.57
CA VAL A 215 -3.81 -9.05 -8.61
C VAL A 215 -2.75 -8.79 -7.52
N PRO A 216 -1.45 -8.91 -7.85
CA PRO A 216 -0.36 -8.55 -6.93
C PRO A 216 -0.31 -7.04 -6.68
N GLY A 217 0.04 -6.64 -5.46
CA GLY A 217 0.07 -5.21 -5.07
C GLY A 217 -1.30 -4.56 -5.19
N ALA A 218 -2.34 -5.21 -4.68
CA ALA A 218 -3.72 -4.81 -4.89
C ALA A 218 -4.11 -3.48 -4.22
N GLY A 219 -3.28 -2.91 -3.34
CA GLY A 219 -3.56 -1.64 -2.67
C GLY A 219 -4.85 -1.71 -1.85
N LEU A 220 -5.83 -0.86 -2.15
CA LEU A 220 -7.14 -0.91 -1.47
C LEU A 220 -8.13 -1.87 -2.12
N GLY A 221 -7.70 -2.66 -3.10
CA GLY A 221 -8.44 -3.79 -3.64
C GLY A 221 -9.44 -3.45 -4.74
N ARG A 222 -9.52 -2.20 -5.22
CA ARG A 222 -10.54 -1.79 -6.20
C ARG A 222 -10.46 -2.58 -7.51
N LEU A 223 -9.25 -2.76 -8.07
CA LEU A 223 -9.09 -3.51 -9.32
C LEU A 223 -9.53 -4.98 -9.15
N ALA A 224 -9.14 -5.62 -8.05
CA ALA A 224 -9.56 -6.99 -7.74
C ALA A 224 -11.09 -7.07 -7.56
N TRP A 225 -11.70 -6.08 -6.90
CA TRP A 225 -13.14 -5.98 -6.75
C TRP A 225 -13.86 -5.81 -8.09
N GLU A 226 -13.38 -4.94 -9.00
CA GLU A 226 -13.99 -4.75 -10.33
C GLU A 226 -13.91 -6.03 -11.19
N ILE A 227 -12.80 -6.76 -11.11
CA ILE A 227 -12.64 -8.05 -11.80
C ILE A 227 -13.60 -9.09 -11.20
N ALA A 228 -13.69 -9.18 -9.87
CA ALA A 228 -14.65 -10.07 -9.20
C ALA A 228 -16.11 -9.70 -9.55
N ASN A 229 -16.44 -8.40 -9.61
CA ASN A 229 -17.77 -7.92 -9.98
C ASN A 229 -18.18 -8.34 -11.40
N LEU A 230 -17.20 -8.66 -12.27
CA LEU A 230 -17.42 -9.27 -13.58
C LEU A 230 -17.58 -10.79 -13.54
N GLY A 231 -17.66 -11.41 -12.37
CA GLY A 231 -17.93 -12.83 -12.19
C GLY A 231 -16.69 -13.73 -12.16
N TYR A 232 -15.49 -13.17 -12.30
CA TYR A 232 -14.23 -13.91 -12.22
C TYR A 232 -13.91 -14.29 -10.77
N CYS A 233 -13.18 -15.40 -10.55
CA CYS A 233 -12.55 -15.65 -9.25
C CYS A 233 -11.33 -14.76 -9.14
N CYS A 234 -11.39 -13.73 -8.28
CA CYS A 234 -10.30 -12.77 -8.14
C CYS A 234 -9.69 -12.81 -6.75
N GLN A 235 -8.36 -12.85 -6.70
CA GLN A 235 -7.61 -12.72 -5.46
C GLN A 235 -6.69 -11.51 -5.57
N GLY A 236 -6.83 -10.56 -4.64
CA GLY A 236 -5.81 -9.53 -4.45
C GLY A 236 -4.72 -10.01 -3.49
N ASN A 237 -3.50 -9.53 -3.68
CA ASN A 237 -2.40 -9.71 -2.75
C ASN A 237 -1.83 -8.36 -2.34
N GLU A 238 -1.58 -8.17 -1.06
CA GLU A 238 -0.96 -6.96 -0.54
C GLU A 238 -0.02 -7.28 0.62
N TRP A 239 1.08 -6.56 0.69
CA TRP A 239 2.09 -6.72 1.73
C TRP A 239 1.99 -5.63 2.81
N SER A 240 1.67 -4.40 2.40
CA SER A 240 1.66 -3.26 3.31
C SER A 240 0.48 -3.32 4.28
N LEU A 241 0.77 -3.36 5.59
CA LEU A 241 -0.26 -3.27 6.62
C LEU A 241 -1.09 -1.99 6.52
N PHE A 242 -0.53 -0.88 6.04
CA PHE A 242 -1.30 0.35 5.79
C PHE A 242 -2.43 0.12 4.79
N MET A 243 -2.14 -0.58 3.69
CA MET A 243 -3.10 -0.91 2.64
C MET A 243 -4.05 -2.02 3.10
N LEU A 244 -3.56 -3.05 3.81
CA LEU A 244 -4.39 -4.14 4.34
C LEU A 244 -5.43 -3.67 5.35
N PHE A 245 -5.04 -2.82 6.31
CA PHE A 245 -5.97 -2.23 7.29
C PHE A 245 -7.07 -1.43 6.58
N SER A 246 -6.65 -0.60 5.63
CA SER A 246 -7.54 0.28 4.88
C SER A 246 -8.45 -0.50 3.92
N SER A 247 -7.94 -1.52 3.24
CA SER A 247 -8.71 -2.34 2.29
C SER A 247 -9.74 -3.21 3.02
N ASN A 248 -9.38 -3.82 4.15
CA ASN A 248 -10.32 -4.54 5.01
C ASN A 248 -11.44 -3.63 5.50
N PHE A 249 -11.11 -2.41 5.96
CA PHE A 249 -12.12 -1.44 6.37
C PHE A 249 -13.10 -1.13 5.22
N VAL A 250 -12.60 -0.85 4.03
CA VAL A 250 -13.47 -0.54 2.89
C VAL A 250 -14.29 -1.75 2.48
N LEU A 251 -13.65 -2.88 2.17
CA LEU A 251 -14.30 -4.06 1.61
C LEU A 251 -15.31 -4.70 2.58
N ASN A 252 -15.06 -4.63 3.90
CA ASN A 252 -15.79 -5.45 4.87
C ASN A 252 -16.63 -4.64 5.86
N ARG A 253 -16.40 -3.32 5.98
CA ARG A 253 -17.13 -2.45 6.92
C ARG A 253 -17.92 -1.34 6.25
N CYS A 254 -17.52 -0.92 5.05
CA CYS A 254 -18.28 0.07 4.31
C CYS A 254 -19.40 -0.63 3.53
N SER A 255 -20.66 -0.39 3.93
CA SER A 255 -21.86 -0.95 3.29
C SER A 255 -22.81 0.11 2.73
N GLN A 256 -22.44 1.38 2.83
CA GLN A 256 -23.22 2.51 2.33
C GLN A 256 -22.34 3.41 1.47
N VAL A 257 -22.84 3.74 0.27
CA VAL A 257 -22.16 4.64 -0.66
C VAL A 257 -21.97 6.02 -0.04
N ASN A 258 -20.76 6.58 -0.16
CA ASN A 258 -20.36 7.91 0.30
C ASN A 258 -20.61 8.15 1.81
N SER A 259 -20.62 7.10 2.63
CA SER A 259 -20.86 7.21 4.08
C SER A 259 -19.69 7.82 4.84
N PHE A 260 -18.48 7.76 4.29
CA PHE A 260 -17.27 8.31 4.89
C PHE A 260 -16.71 9.45 4.05
N LYS A 261 -15.89 10.27 4.71
CA LYS A 261 -15.17 11.36 4.05
C LYS A 261 -13.76 11.52 4.62
N LEU A 262 -12.84 12.00 3.80
CA LEU A 262 -11.45 12.29 4.16
C LEU A 262 -11.00 13.61 3.55
N TYR A 263 -9.94 14.19 4.09
CA TYR A 263 -9.27 15.40 3.60
C TYR A 263 -7.84 15.07 3.15
N PRO A 264 -7.65 14.50 1.96
CA PRO A 264 -6.35 13.95 1.56
C PRO A 264 -5.30 15.02 1.21
N TRP A 265 -5.74 16.25 0.92
CA TRP A 265 -4.91 17.34 0.39
C TRP A 265 -4.28 18.22 1.46
N ILE A 266 -4.66 18.08 2.73
CA ILE A 266 -4.28 19.01 3.81
C ILE A 266 -2.78 19.06 4.10
N HIS A 267 -2.05 18.03 3.71
CA HIS A 267 -0.60 17.93 3.84
C HIS A 267 0.17 18.79 2.81
N GLN A 268 -0.50 19.20 1.72
CA GLN A 268 0.11 19.90 0.61
C GLN A 268 -0.07 21.42 0.78
N PHE A 269 1.00 22.11 1.19
CA PHE A 269 1.03 23.57 1.38
C PHE A 269 1.51 24.34 0.14
N SER A 270 2.00 23.62 -0.88
CA SER A 270 2.49 24.18 -2.13
C SER A 270 1.52 23.89 -3.29
N ASN A 271 1.55 24.72 -4.33
CA ASN A 271 0.76 24.53 -5.56
C ASN A 271 -0.77 24.50 -5.35
N ASN A 272 -1.28 25.15 -4.30
CA ASN A 272 -2.71 25.37 -4.11
C ASN A 272 -3.14 26.61 -4.90
N ARG A 273 -4.09 26.47 -5.83
CA ARG A 273 -4.65 27.61 -6.58
C ARG A 273 -5.54 28.46 -5.68
N ARG A 274 -6.31 27.81 -4.80
CA ARG A 274 -7.13 28.44 -3.77
C ARG A 274 -6.88 27.74 -2.43
N SER A 275 -6.94 28.49 -1.32
CA SER A 275 -6.83 27.91 0.02
C SER A 275 -7.90 26.85 0.29
N ALA A 276 -9.09 26.99 -0.31
CA ALA A 276 -10.16 26.00 -0.22
C ALA A 276 -9.78 24.64 -0.84
N ASP A 277 -8.88 24.61 -1.83
CA ASP A 277 -8.47 23.38 -2.51
C ASP A 277 -7.72 22.43 -1.56
N GLN A 278 -6.98 22.97 -0.59
CA GLN A 278 -6.22 22.20 0.41
C GLN A 278 -7.13 21.47 1.40
N ILE A 279 -8.29 22.05 1.72
CA ILE A 279 -9.23 21.53 2.73
C ILE A 279 -10.49 20.91 2.11
N ARG A 280 -10.50 20.68 0.80
CA ARG A 280 -11.63 19.99 0.15
C ARG A 280 -11.69 18.54 0.61
N GLN A 281 -12.90 18.06 0.87
CA GLN A 281 -13.16 16.67 1.25
C GLN A 281 -13.40 15.80 0.01
N ILE A 282 -13.13 14.50 0.15
CA ILE A 282 -13.59 13.43 -0.76
C ILE A 282 -14.56 12.53 0.02
N HIS A 283 -15.46 11.85 -0.68
CA HIS A 283 -16.34 10.83 -0.07
C HIS A 283 -15.98 9.44 -0.58
N PHE A 284 -16.22 8.43 0.24
CA PHE A 284 -16.01 7.02 -0.11
C PHE A 284 -16.90 6.10 0.75
N PRO A 285 -17.15 4.86 0.32
CA PRO A 285 -16.86 4.34 -1.02
C PRO A 285 -17.87 4.85 -2.07
N ASP A 286 -17.44 5.06 -3.32
CA ASP A 286 -18.27 5.53 -4.45
C ASP A 286 -19.24 4.47 -4.99
N VAL A 287 -18.95 3.21 -4.71
CA VAL A 287 -19.82 2.04 -4.93
C VAL A 287 -19.95 1.27 -3.62
N ASN A 288 -20.98 0.45 -3.45
CA ASN A 288 -21.07 -0.42 -2.27
C ASN A 288 -20.18 -1.67 -2.51
N PRO A 289 -19.11 -1.90 -1.72
CA PRO A 289 -18.24 -3.06 -1.88
C PRO A 289 -18.97 -4.40 -1.73
N HIS A 290 -20.13 -4.42 -1.07
CA HIS A 290 -20.95 -5.60 -0.86
C HIS A 290 -21.91 -5.93 -2.02
N ASP A 291 -21.98 -5.09 -3.06
CA ASP A 291 -22.84 -5.32 -4.23
C ASP A 291 -22.26 -6.34 -5.23
N LEU A 292 -21.37 -7.23 -4.78
CA LEU A 292 -20.85 -8.32 -5.61
C LEU A 292 -21.96 -9.31 -5.98
N PRO A 293 -21.98 -9.85 -7.21
CA PRO A 293 -22.95 -10.86 -7.60
C PRO A 293 -22.87 -12.10 -6.70
N SER A 294 -24.03 -12.73 -6.45
CA SER A 294 -24.08 -13.94 -5.62
C SER A 294 -23.21 -15.07 -6.20
N GLY A 295 -22.40 -15.70 -5.36
CA GLY A 295 -21.51 -16.80 -5.75
C GLY A 295 -20.17 -16.37 -6.33
N VAL A 296 -19.88 -15.07 -6.41
CA VAL A 296 -18.56 -14.55 -6.79
C VAL A 296 -17.55 -14.75 -5.67
N ASN A 297 -16.34 -15.16 -6.04
CA ASN A 297 -15.23 -15.32 -5.11
C ASN A 297 -14.25 -14.15 -5.25
N LEU A 298 -14.30 -13.24 -4.27
CA LEU A 298 -13.29 -12.21 -4.05
C LEU A 298 -12.56 -12.54 -2.74
N SER A 299 -11.23 -12.62 -2.79
CA SER A 299 -10.40 -12.72 -1.59
C SER A 299 -9.22 -11.76 -1.63
N MET A 300 -8.65 -11.47 -0.45
CA MET A 300 -7.43 -10.68 -0.28
C MET A 300 -6.45 -11.49 0.57
N VAL A 301 -5.20 -11.62 0.14
CA VAL A 301 -4.16 -12.35 0.88
C VAL A 301 -3.04 -11.41 1.29
N ALA A 302 -2.66 -11.49 2.56
CA ALA A 302 -1.65 -10.65 3.14
C ALA A 302 -0.26 -11.31 3.19
N GLY A 303 0.75 -10.60 2.69
CA GLY A 303 2.17 -10.98 2.72
C GLY A 303 2.87 -10.78 1.37
N ASP A 304 4.13 -11.19 1.30
CA ASP A 304 4.98 -11.01 0.12
C ASP A 304 4.53 -11.89 -1.06
N PHE A 305 4.42 -11.28 -2.24
CA PHE A 305 4.00 -11.96 -3.48
C PHE A 305 4.84 -13.20 -3.79
N GLN A 306 6.16 -13.11 -3.69
CA GLN A 306 7.06 -14.19 -4.07
C GLN A 306 7.04 -15.35 -3.06
N GLU A 307 6.78 -15.04 -1.79
CA GLU A 307 6.73 -16.03 -0.72
C GLU A 307 5.39 -16.76 -0.66
N ILE A 308 4.29 -16.05 -0.94
CA ILE A 308 2.93 -16.61 -0.90
C ILE A 308 2.68 -17.54 -2.09
N TYR A 309 3.04 -17.09 -3.30
CA TYR A 309 2.66 -17.75 -4.54
C TYR A 309 3.79 -18.65 -5.03
N THR A 310 3.85 -19.86 -4.47
CA THR A 310 4.90 -20.84 -4.77
C THR A 310 4.43 -22.03 -5.60
N GLU A 311 3.12 -22.28 -5.64
CA GLU A 311 2.50 -23.36 -6.40
C GLU A 311 2.49 -23.04 -7.89
N ARG A 312 2.90 -24.01 -8.71
CA ARG A 312 2.98 -23.84 -10.18
C ARG A 312 1.63 -23.99 -10.84
N ASP A 313 1.47 -23.35 -11.99
CA ASP A 313 0.34 -23.60 -12.89
C ASP A 313 -1.05 -23.41 -12.24
N MET A 314 -1.20 -22.39 -11.40
CA MET A 314 -2.43 -22.16 -10.61
C MET A 314 -3.34 -21.07 -11.18
N TRP A 315 -2.77 -20.07 -11.84
CA TRP A 315 -3.48 -18.86 -12.25
C TRP A 315 -3.72 -18.80 -13.76
N ASP A 316 -4.95 -18.45 -14.15
CA ASP A 316 -5.30 -18.23 -15.55
C ASP A 316 -4.83 -16.84 -16.02
N CYS A 317 -4.88 -15.86 -15.11
CA CYS A 317 -4.47 -14.48 -15.36
C CYS A 317 -3.74 -13.89 -14.16
N ILE A 318 -2.66 -13.15 -14.41
CA ILE A 318 -2.05 -12.25 -13.42
C ILE A 318 -2.16 -10.83 -13.97
N ALA A 319 -2.69 -9.91 -13.16
CA ALA A 319 -2.86 -8.52 -13.52
C ALA A 319 -2.05 -7.62 -12.58
N THR A 320 -0.97 -7.02 -13.08
CA THR A 320 -0.11 -6.09 -12.33
C THR A 320 -0.39 -4.66 -12.74
N CYS A 321 -0.66 -3.78 -11.77
CA CYS A 321 -0.96 -2.36 -12.00
C CYS A 321 -0.11 -1.49 -11.07
N PHE A 322 0.89 -0.76 -11.59
CA PHE A 322 1.86 0.01 -10.78
C PHE A 322 2.52 -0.84 -9.67
N PHE A 323 2.99 -2.03 -10.05
CA PHE A 323 3.50 -3.04 -9.10
C PHE A 323 4.93 -3.51 -9.41
N ILE A 324 5.25 -3.76 -10.68
CA ILE A 324 6.49 -4.48 -11.00
C ILE A 324 7.76 -3.68 -10.68
N ASP A 325 7.66 -2.36 -10.65
CA ASP A 325 8.70 -1.42 -10.26
C ASP A 325 8.91 -1.35 -8.74
N THR A 326 8.10 -2.05 -7.93
CA THR A 326 8.34 -2.21 -6.48
C THR A 326 9.34 -3.31 -6.16
N ALA A 327 9.71 -4.15 -7.14
CA ALA A 327 10.62 -5.26 -6.93
C ALA A 327 12.04 -4.80 -6.58
N HIS A 328 12.67 -5.48 -5.63
CA HIS A 328 14.13 -5.36 -5.44
C HIS A 328 14.89 -5.85 -6.69
N ASN A 329 14.41 -6.94 -7.27
CA ASN A 329 14.86 -7.48 -8.55
C ASN A 329 13.65 -7.88 -9.39
N ILE A 330 13.41 -7.13 -10.47
CA ILE A 330 12.28 -7.37 -11.38
C ILE A 330 12.30 -8.78 -11.99
N ILE A 331 13.48 -9.37 -12.18
CA ILE A 331 13.60 -10.71 -12.76
C ILE A 331 12.91 -11.73 -11.86
N ASP A 332 13.01 -11.60 -10.54
CA ASP A 332 12.40 -12.54 -9.61
C ASP A 332 10.86 -12.47 -9.64
N TYR A 333 10.30 -11.29 -9.90
CA TYR A 333 8.85 -11.13 -10.15
C TYR A 333 8.44 -11.81 -11.44
N ILE A 334 9.22 -11.63 -12.53
CA ILE A 334 8.95 -12.27 -13.83
C ILE A 334 9.01 -13.80 -13.69
N GLU A 335 10.00 -14.33 -12.98
CA GLU A 335 10.13 -15.78 -12.73
C GLU A 335 8.95 -16.32 -11.92
N THR A 336 8.51 -15.56 -10.90
CA THR A 336 7.34 -15.94 -10.09
C THR A 336 6.07 -15.95 -10.94
N ILE A 337 5.83 -14.88 -11.72
CA ILE A 337 4.69 -14.78 -12.66
C ILE A 337 4.70 -15.95 -13.64
N TRP A 338 5.84 -16.21 -14.28
CA TRP A 338 6.00 -17.33 -15.21
C TRP A 338 5.69 -18.67 -14.56
N LYS A 339 6.21 -18.88 -13.35
CA LYS A 339 6.08 -20.14 -12.61
C LYS A 339 4.63 -20.45 -12.20
N ILE A 340 3.87 -19.45 -11.77
CA ILE A 340 2.54 -19.66 -11.17
C ILE A 340 1.39 -19.55 -12.19
N LEU A 341 1.65 -19.03 -13.38
CA LEU A 341 0.70 -19.05 -14.49
C LEU A 341 0.53 -20.47 -15.03
N LYS A 342 -0.72 -20.87 -15.30
CA LYS A 342 -1.02 -22.08 -16.07
C LYS A 342 -0.38 -22.01 -17.47
N PRO A 343 -0.07 -23.15 -18.10
CA PRO A 343 0.23 -23.17 -19.52
C PRO A 343 -0.92 -22.55 -20.32
N GLY A 344 -0.62 -21.50 -21.10
CA GLY A 344 -1.63 -20.72 -21.84
C GLY A 344 -2.31 -19.61 -21.03
N GLY A 345 -1.99 -19.46 -19.75
CA GLY A 345 -2.37 -18.31 -18.93
C GLY A 345 -1.69 -17.03 -19.40
N ILE A 346 -2.23 -15.89 -18.99
CA ILE A 346 -1.75 -14.58 -19.44
C ILE A 346 -1.30 -13.68 -18.30
N TRP A 347 -0.32 -12.83 -18.59
CA TRP A 347 0.08 -11.73 -17.74
C TRP A 347 -0.29 -10.41 -18.40
N ILE A 348 -1.07 -9.59 -17.70
CA ILE A 348 -1.45 -8.24 -18.11
C ILE A 348 -0.73 -7.25 -17.18
N ASN A 349 0.06 -6.34 -17.75
CA ASN A 349 0.81 -5.34 -16.99
C ASN A 349 0.49 -3.92 -17.47
N LEU A 350 0.32 -3.00 -16.52
CA LEU A 350 0.26 -1.55 -16.75
C LEU A 350 0.96 -0.83 -15.60
N GLY A 351 1.81 0.15 -15.88
CA GLY A 351 2.56 0.91 -14.87
C GLY A 351 3.13 2.19 -15.43
#